data_AF-A0A975PMG6-F1
#
_entry.id   AF-A0A975PMG6-F1
#
_cell.length_a   1.000
_cell.length_b   1.000
_cell.length_c   1.000
_cell.angle_alpha   90.00
_cell.angle_beta   90.00
_cell.angle_gamma   90.00
#
_symmetry.space_group_name_H-M   'P 1'
#
loop_
_entity.id
_entity.type
_entity.pdbx_description
1 polymer ?
#
loop_
_entity_poly.entity_id
_entity_poly.type
_entity_poly.pdbx_seq_one_letter_code
_entity_poly.pdbx_strand_id
1 'polypeptide(L)'
;MTYIVLFALVFIGGPLAFRALTASGPSPRAFRRLALFTALCAATGLTLRYGMAELWGQNLLVTGAGMAFIWGGWIGVLAYGAQALRRVDPGLRMRRWTAVMGAVGTTVPWFGLASASMIAG
;
A
#
# COMPACT_ATOMS: atom_id res chain seq x y z
N MET A 1 23.28 0.32 6.81
CA MET A 1 22.87 0.38 5.39
C MET A 1 21.45 -0.16 5.18
N THR A 2 21.11 -1.35 5.69
CA THR A 2 19.79 -1.99 5.49
C THR A 2 18.59 -1.17 6.03
N TYR A 3 18.69 -0.58 7.22
CA TYR A 3 17.59 0.22 7.79
C TYR A 3 17.32 1.53 7.04
N ILE A 4 18.34 2.14 6.45
CA ILE A 4 18.18 3.34 5.61
C ILE A 4 17.41 3.00 4.35
N VAL A 5 17.70 1.84 3.74
CA VAL A 5 16.97 1.35 2.55
C VAL A 5 15.51 1.06 2.91
N LEU A 6 15.25 0.37 4.02
CA LEU A 6 13.88 0.10 4.47
C LEU A 6 13.12 1.40 4.80
N PHE A 7 13.78 2.34 5.47
CA PHE A 7 13.21 3.65 5.75
C PHE A 7 12.85 4.39 4.47
N ALA A 8 13.77 4.49 3.51
CA ALA A 8 13.51 5.12 2.22
C ALA A 8 12.38 4.40 1.47
N LEU A 9 12.37 3.07 1.46
CA LEU A 9 11.33 2.28 0.80
C LEU A 9 9.95 2.57 1.41
N VAL A 10 9.82 2.58 2.73
CA VAL A 10 8.56 2.83 3.43
C VAL A 10 8.10 4.29 3.29
N PHE A 11 8.97 5.24 3.62
CA PHE A 11 8.61 6.67 3.74
C PHE A 11 8.69 7.44 2.43
N ILE A 12 9.34 6.89 1.40
CA ILE A 12 9.42 7.51 0.07
C ILE A 12 8.69 6.62 -0.95
N GLY A 13 9.00 5.32 -0.99
CA GLY A 13 8.41 4.39 -1.95
C GLY A 13 6.89 4.30 -1.84
N GLY A 14 6.35 4.15 -0.63
CA GLY A 14 4.90 4.09 -0.39
C GLY A 14 4.16 5.35 -0.86
N PRO A 15 4.55 6.55 -0.41
CA PRO A 15 3.97 7.80 -0.87
C PRO A 15 4.09 8.03 -2.38
N LEU A 16 5.22 7.67 -3.00
CA LEU A 16 5.40 7.78 -4.45
C LEU A 16 4.48 6.82 -5.20
N ALA A 17 4.34 5.57 -4.75
CA ALA A 17 3.41 4.60 -5.33
C ALA A 17 1.96 5.09 -5.23
N PHE A 18 1.55 5.58 -4.06
CA PHE A 18 0.22 6.18 -3.87
C PHE A 18 -0.01 7.38 -4.78
N ARG A 19 0.98 8.27 -4.89
CA ARG A 19 0.92 9.42 -5.79
C ARG A 19 0.76 8.97 -7.24
N ALA A 20 1.52 7.97 -7.69
CA ALA A 20 1.42 7.44 -9.05
C ALA A 20 0.02 6.86 -9.34
N LEU A 21 -0.52 6.08 -8.40
CA LEU A 21 -1.85 5.47 -8.50
C LEU A 21 -2.99 6.49 -8.49
N THR A 22 -2.79 7.65 -7.87
CA THR A 22 -3.81 8.70 -7.74
C THR A 22 -3.54 9.93 -8.61
N ALA A 23 -2.50 9.93 -9.45
CA ALA A 23 -2.10 11.06 -10.28
C ALA A 23 -3.16 11.40 -11.34
N SER A 24 -3.74 10.39 -11.96
CA SER A 24 -4.90 10.55 -12.83
C SER A 24 -6.14 10.90 -12.00
N GLY A 25 -6.94 11.84 -12.50
CA GLY A 25 -8.24 12.18 -11.90
C GLY A 25 -9.22 11.00 -11.87
N PRO A 26 -10.31 11.11 -11.09
CA PRO A 26 -11.30 10.05 -10.99
C PRO A 26 -11.96 9.80 -12.34
N SER A 27 -11.89 8.56 -12.83
CA SER A 27 -12.55 8.11 -14.06
C SER A 27 -12.88 6.62 -13.98
N PRO A 28 -13.88 6.11 -14.72
CA PRO A 28 -14.21 4.67 -14.71
C PRO A 28 -13.02 3.77 -15.04
N ARG A 29 -12.16 4.21 -15.96
CA ARG A 29 -10.91 3.48 -16.31
C ARG A 29 -9.91 3.48 -15.16
N ALA A 30 -9.75 4.61 -14.45
CA ALA A 30 -8.88 4.69 -13.28
C ALA A 30 -9.35 3.77 -12.16
N PHE A 31 -10.65 3.77 -11.84
CA PHE A 31 -11.22 2.87 -10.83
C PHE A 31 -11.03 1.39 -11.20
N ARG A 32 -11.23 1.02 -12.48
CA ARG A 32 -11.00 -0.35 -12.93
C ARG A 32 -9.53 -0.76 -12.78
N ARG A 33 -8.60 0.12 -13.15
CA ARG A 33 -7.15 -0.13 -12.99
C ARG A 33 -6.78 -0.28 -11.51
N LEU A 34 -7.30 0.59 -10.64
CA LEU A 34 -7.06 0.50 -9.20
C LEU A 34 -7.63 -0.78 -8.61
N ALA A 35 -8.86 -1.17 -8.99
CA ALA A 35 -9.47 -2.42 -8.54
C ALA A 35 -8.64 -3.63 -8.99
N LEU A 36 -8.22 -3.69 -10.25
CA LEU A 36 -7.38 -4.78 -10.75
C LEU A 36 -6.03 -4.83 -10.06
N PHE A 37 -5.34 -3.69 -9.93
CA PHE A 37 -4.06 -3.61 -9.20
C PHE A 37 -4.22 -4.09 -7.75
N THR A 38 -5.21 -3.57 -7.05
CA THR A 38 -5.49 -3.93 -5.66
C THR A 38 -5.80 -5.41 -5.51
N ALA A 39 -6.66 -5.95 -6.38
CA ALA A 39 -7.05 -7.36 -6.35
C ALA A 39 -5.86 -8.28 -6.64
N LEU A 40 -5.04 -7.96 -7.65
CA LEU A 40 -3.83 -8.73 -7.97
C LEU A 40 -2.84 -8.70 -6.81
N CYS A 41 -2.54 -7.52 -6.27
CA CYS A 41 -1.64 -7.39 -5.13
C CYS A 41 -2.15 -8.13 -3.89
N ALA A 42 -3.43 -7.98 -3.56
CA ALA A 42 -4.04 -8.67 -2.43
C ALA A 42 -4.04 -10.19 -2.64
N ALA A 43 -4.50 -10.67 -3.80
CA ALA A 43 -4.54 -12.10 -4.10
C ALA A 43 -3.13 -12.71 -4.04
N THR A 44 -2.15 -12.13 -4.74
CA THR A 44 -0.78 -12.62 -4.73
C THR A 44 -0.19 -12.57 -3.31
N GLY A 45 -0.36 -11.48 -2.59
CA GLY A 45 0.13 -11.33 -1.21
C GLY A 45 -0.47 -12.37 -0.26
N LEU A 46 -1.78 -12.60 -0.33
CA LEU A 46 -2.48 -13.59 0.48
C LEU A 46 -2.09 -15.03 0.08
N THR A 47 -1.94 -15.32 -1.21
CA THR A 47 -1.45 -16.63 -1.67
C THR A 47 -0.03 -16.90 -1.18
N LEU A 48 0.87 -15.92 -1.23
CA LEU A 48 2.22 -16.09 -0.68
C LEU A 48 2.20 -16.25 0.84
N ARG A 49 1.32 -15.53 1.55
CA ARG A 49 1.23 -15.59 3.01
C ARG A 49 0.66 -16.91 3.52
N TYR A 50 -0.40 -17.41 2.88
CA TYR A 50 -1.19 -18.54 3.37
C TYR A 50 -1.05 -19.81 2.53
N GLY A 51 -0.81 -19.69 1.22
CA GLY A 51 -0.57 -20.83 0.34
C GLY A 51 0.88 -21.34 0.37
N MET A 52 1.82 -20.52 0.80
CA MET A 52 3.23 -20.89 1.03
C MET A 52 3.63 -20.70 2.49
N ALA A 53 2.71 -21.01 3.42
CA ALA A 53 2.86 -20.72 4.84
C ALA A 53 4.14 -21.31 5.47
N GLU A 54 4.56 -22.50 5.04
CA GLU A 54 5.78 -23.16 5.53
C GLU A 54 7.06 -22.38 5.20
N LEU A 55 7.07 -21.64 4.08
CA LEU A 55 8.21 -20.84 3.64
C LEU A 55 8.22 -19.43 4.27
N TRP A 56 7.13 -19.03 4.91
CA TRP A 56 6.99 -17.70 5.50
C TRP A 56 7.94 -17.53 6.69
N GLY A 57 8.77 -16.50 6.66
CA GLY A 57 9.82 -16.25 7.66
C GLY A 57 11.10 -17.06 7.45
N GLN A 58 11.05 -18.17 6.69
CA GLN A 58 12.24 -18.97 6.36
C GLN A 58 12.88 -18.56 5.03
N ASN A 59 12.06 -18.21 4.04
CA ASN A 59 12.50 -17.76 2.73
C ASN A 59 12.30 -16.25 2.58
N LEU A 60 13.41 -15.52 2.47
CA LEU A 60 13.40 -14.06 2.38
C LEU A 60 12.65 -13.55 1.13
N LEU A 61 12.75 -14.26 0.00
CA LEU A 61 12.10 -13.86 -1.23
C LEU A 61 10.58 -14.02 -1.13
N VAL A 62 10.09 -15.17 -0.65
CA VAL A 62 8.65 -15.41 -0.45
C VAL A 62 8.07 -14.41 0.55
N THR A 63 8.76 -14.22 1.68
CA THR A 63 8.31 -13.33 2.74
C THR A 63 8.32 -11.86 2.30
N GLY A 64 9.44 -11.41 1.71
CA GLY A 64 9.60 -10.05 1.23
C GLY A 64 8.63 -9.71 0.10
N ALA A 65 8.46 -10.62 -0.89
CA ALA A 65 7.49 -10.44 -1.96
C ALA A 65 6.06 -10.42 -1.42
N GLY A 66 5.70 -11.34 -0.52
CA GLY A 66 4.38 -11.37 0.09
C GLY A 66 4.07 -10.10 0.87
N MET A 67 5.01 -9.61 1.69
CA MET A 67 4.86 -8.31 2.38
C MET A 67 4.69 -7.16 1.39
N ALA A 68 5.50 -7.11 0.33
CA ALA A 68 5.41 -6.07 -0.69
C ALA A 68 4.06 -6.08 -1.43
N PHE A 69 3.53 -7.26 -1.77
CA PHE A 69 2.23 -7.41 -2.43
C PHE A 69 1.06 -7.08 -1.48
N ILE A 70 1.09 -7.52 -0.23
CA ILE A 70 0.09 -7.13 0.78
C ILE A 70 0.09 -5.61 0.95
N TRP A 71 1.28 -5.00 1.06
CA TRP A 71 1.41 -3.56 1.17
C TRP A 71 0.93 -2.83 -0.09
N GLY A 72 1.23 -3.34 -1.28
CA GLY A 72 0.69 -2.83 -2.54
C GLY A 72 -0.84 -2.86 -2.58
N GLY A 73 -1.45 -3.95 -2.09
CA GLY A 73 -2.90 -4.05 -1.94
C GLY A 73 -3.46 -2.97 -1.00
N TRP A 74 -2.83 -2.76 0.15
CA TRP A 74 -3.18 -1.68 1.07
C TRP A 74 -3.11 -0.29 0.43
N ILE A 75 -2.02 0.01 -0.27
CA ILE A 75 -1.86 1.29 -1.01
C ILE A 75 -2.96 1.43 -2.07
N GLY A 76 -3.30 0.34 -2.76
CA GLY A 76 -4.38 0.30 -3.75
C GLY A 76 -5.74 0.67 -3.14
N VAL A 77 -6.07 0.13 -1.97
CA VAL A 77 -7.30 0.49 -1.22
C VAL A 77 -7.31 1.97 -0.85
N LEU A 78 -6.21 2.50 -0.32
CA LEU A 78 -6.09 3.92 -0.01
C LEU A 78 -6.29 4.79 -1.26
N ALA A 79 -5.67 4.41 -2.39
CA ALA A 79 -5.77 5.11 -3.65
C ALA A 79 -7.21 5.11 -4.19
N TYR A 80 -7.90 3.97 -4.06
CA TYR A 80 -9.31 3.84 -4.44
C TYR A 80 -10.19 4.78 -3.61
N GLY A 81 -10.03 4.77 -2.28
CA GLY A 81 -10.75 5.68 -1.38
C GLY A 81 -10.48 7.15 -1.69
N ALA A 82 -9.22 7.51 -1.92
CA ALA A 82 -8.85 8.87 -2.30
C ALA A 82 -9.50 9.31 -3.63
N GLN A 83 -9.53 8.45 -4.64
CA GLN A 83 -10.22 8.76 -5.89
C GLN A 83 -11.74 8.83 -5.73
N ALA A 84 -12.34 7.99 -4.89
CA ALA A 84 -13.76 8.06 -4.57
C ALA A 84 -14.11 9.41 -3.93
N LEU A 85 -13.33 9.86 -2.94
CA LEU A 85 -13.52 11.17 -2.30
C LEU A 85 -13.34 12.33 -3.29
N ARG A 86 -12.30 12.27 -4.14
CA ARG A 86 -12.05 13.28 -5.19
C ARG A 86 -13.13 13.31 -6.29
N ARG A 87 -13.89 12.22 -6.45
CA ARG A 87 -15.03 12.17 -7.39
C ARG A 87 -16.23 12.91 -6.81
N VAL A 88 -16.43 12.84 -5.50
CA VAL A 88 -17.52 13.53 -4.79
C VAL A 88 -17.22 15.03 -4.69
N ASP A 89 -15.99 15.39 -4.32
CA ASP A 89 -15.51 16.77 -4.27
C ASP A 89 -14.26 16.95 -5.16
N PRO A 90 -14.39 17.58 -6.34
CA PRO A 90 -13.28 17.77 -7.27
C PRO A 90 -12.32 18.90 -6.85
N GLY A 91 -12.61 19.63 -5.77
CA GLY A 91 -11.89 20.81 -5.31
C GLY A 91 -10.42 20.56 -4.96
N LEU A 92 -9.61 21.62 -5.07
CA LEU A 92 -8.17 21.56 -4.79
C LEU A 92 -7.87 21.17 -3.33
N ARG A 93 -8.72 21.58 -2.39
CA ARG A 93 -8.58 21.25 -0.97
C ARG A 93 -8.74 19.75 -0.74
N MET A 94 -9.76 19.12 -1.33
CA MET A 94 -9.97 17.66 -1.25
C MET A 94 -8.79 16.90 -1.84
N ARG A 95 -8.28 17.34 -3.00
CA ARG A 95 -7.09 16.72 -3.63
C ARG A 95 -5.86 16.77 -2.74
N ARG A 96 -5.60 17.92 -2.10
CA ARG A 96 -4.45 18.10 -1.18
C ARG A 96 -4.59 17.22 0.07
N TRP A 97 -5.76 17.24 0.71
CA TRP A 97 -5.99 16.43 1.92
C TRP A 97 -5.86 14.95 1.65
N THR A 98 -6.53 14.45 0.62
CA THR A 98 -6.42 13.03 0.23
C THR A 98 -4.99 12.65 -0.20
N ALA A 99 -4.21 13.58 -0.75
CA ALA A 99 -2.80 13.35 -1.06
C ALA A 99 -1.96 13.17 0.22
N VAL A 100 -2.09 14.09 1.18
CA VAL A 100 -1.35 14.04 2.45
C VAL A 100 -1.76 12.83 3.28
N MET A 101 -3.06 12.66 3.51
CA MET A 101 -3.59 11.56 4.32
C MET A 101 -3.29 10.20 3.68
N GLY A 102 -3.40 10.09 2.36
CA GLY A 102 -3.06 8.86 1.66
C GLY A 102 -1.58 8.51 1.74
N ALA A 103 -0.70 9.50 1.56
CA ALA A 103 0.75 9.31 1.69
C ALA A 103 1.13 8.83 3.10
N VAL A 104 0.64 9.50 4.14
CA VAL A 104 0.86 9.09 5.54
C VAL A 104 0.26 7.69 5.76
N GLY A 105 -0.95 7.44 5.26
CA GLY A 105 -1.65 6.15 5.35
C GLY A 105 -0.85 4.97 4.80
N THR A 106 -0.01 5.18 3.78
CA THR A 106 0.85 4.11 3.24
C THR A 106 1.87 3.59 4.26
N THR A 107 2.20 4.38 5.28
CA THR A 107 3.20 4.01 6.29
C THR A 107 2.60 3.27 7.50
N VAL A 108 1.28 3.35 7.70
CA VAL A 108 0.58 2.84 8.89
C VAL A 108 0.85 1.35 9.18
N PRO A 109 0.82 0.44 8.18
CA PRO A 109 1.06 -0.98 8.45
C PRO A 109 2.42 -1.26 9.11
N TRP A 110 3.44 -0.47 8.80
CA TRP A 110 4.79 -0.65 9.34
C TRP A 110 4.90 -0.24 10.80
N PHE A 111 4.19 0.81 11.20
CA PHE A 111 4.05 1.18 12.62
C PHE A 111 3.29 0.11 13.39
N GLY A 112 2.19 -0.41 12.83
CA GLY A 112 1.45 -1.53 13.42
C GLY A 112 2.32 -2.77 13.60
N LEU A 113 3.13 -3.10 12.59
CA LEU A 113 4.06 -4.22 12.63
C LEU A 113 5.15 -4.02 13.69
N ALA A 114 5.74 -2.82 13.76
CA ALA A 114 6.72 -2.47 14.80
C ALA A 114 6.12 -2.58 16.21
N SER A 115 4.91 -2.04 16.43
CA SER A 115 4.21 -2.16 17.71
C SER A 115 3.90 -3.60 18.07
N ALA A 116 3.46 -4.41 17.09
CA ALA A 116 3.20 -5.83 17.31
C ALA A 116 4.48 -6.58 17.69
N SER A 117 5.61 -6.29 17.04
CA SER A 117 6.91 -6.87 17.41
C SER A 117 7.33 -6.48 18.82
N MET A 118 7.13 -5.22 19.24
CA MET A 118 7.46 -4.79 20.60
C MET A 118 6.64 -5.51 21.69
N ILE A 119 5.38 -5.86 21.39
CA ILE A 119 4.51 -6.58 22.32
C ILE A 119 4.80 -8.09 22.33
N ALA A 120 5.18 -8.65 21.18
CA ALA A 120 5.44 -10.08 21.04
C ALA A 120 6.75 -10.55 21.71
N GLY A 121 7.67 -9.64 22.01
CA GLY A 121 8.97 -9.93 22.65
C GLY A 121 10.02 -10.35 21.64
#